data_AF-A0A6B9FBR6-F1
#
_entry.id   AF-A0A6B9FBR6-F1
#
_cell.length_a   1.000
_cell.length_b   1.000
_cell.length_c   1.000
_cell.angle_alpha   90.00
_cell.angle_beta   90.00
_cell.angle_gamma   90.00
#
_symmetry.space_group_name_H-M   'P 1'
#
loop_
_entity.id
_entity.type
_entity.pdbx_description
1 polymer ?
#
loop_
_entity_poly.entity_id
_entity_poly.type
_entity_poly.pdbx_seq_one_letter_code
_entity_poly.pdbx_strand_id
1 'polypeptide(L)'
;MSLSEPVELVRRLGATPRIGAIVMAEQAVDSYCAGYAHPDDRAIALDILLRDLARLRMQVPSLDAFIGEVESYIDLLHRDLARRAA
;
A
#
# COMPACT_ATOMS: atom_id res chain seq x y z
N MET A 1 -1.08 12.79 -13.02
CA MET A 1 -0.13 11.71 -12.66
C MET A 1 -0.94 10.46 -12.37
N SER A 2 -0.58 9.32 -12.96
CA SER A 2 -1.23 8.04 -12.65
C SER A 2 -0.87 7.63 -11.22
N LEU A 3 -1.82 7.03 -10.49
CA LEU A 3 -1.52 6.32 -9.26
C LEU A 3 -0.73 5.05 -9.60
N SER A 4 0.09 4.58 -8.65
CA SER A 4 0.74 3.26 -8.73
C SER A 4 -0.30 2.12 -8.82
N GLU A 5 0.08 1.01 -9.46
CA GLU A 5 -0.81 -0.14 -9.69
C GLU A 5 -1.48 -0.68 -8.41
N PRO A 6 -0.77 -0.82 -7.27
CA PRO A 6 -1.40 -1.25 -6.02
C PRO A 6 -2.45 -0.26 -5.52
N VAL A 7 -2.21 1.05 -5.66
CA VAL A 7 -3.16 2.09 -5.20
C VAL A 7 -4.39 2.16 -6.11
N GLU A 8 -4.23 1.91 -7.40
CA GLU A 8 -5.36 1.70 -8.32
C GLU A 8 -6.22 0.51 -7.91
N LEU A 9 -5.60 -0.59 -7.47
CA LEU A 9 -6.31 -1.75 -6.95
C LEU A 9 -7.03 -1.43 -5.62
N VAL A 10 -6.37 -0.73 -4.70
CA VAL A 10 -6.97 -0.26 -3.43
C VAL A 10 -8.22 0.57 -3.71
N ARG A 11 -8.15 1.51 -4.67
CA ARG A 11 -9.31 2.30 -5.10
C ARG A 11 -10.47 1.43 -5.58
N ARG A 12 -10.19 0.41 -6.40
CA ARG A 12 -11.22 -0.51 -6.94
C ARG A 12 -11.84 -1.39 -5.86
N LEU A 13 -11.02 -1.93 -4.97
CA LEU A 13 -11.46 -2.79 -3.86
C LEU A 13 -12.27 -2.01 -2.82
N GLY A 14 -11.85 -0.80 -2.49
CA GLY A 14 -12.57 0.09 -1.58
C GLY A 14 -13.93 0.53 -2.13
N ALA A 15 -14.06 0.72 -3.45
CA ALA A 15 -15.32 1.08 -4.09
C ALA A 15 -16.35 -0.06 -4.14
N THR A 16 -15.91 -1.32 -4.04
CA THR A 16 -16.80 -2.50 -4.02
C THR A 16 -16.35 -3.45 -2.92
N PRO A 17 -16.66 -3.16 -1.64
CA PRO A 17 -16.16 -3.95 -0.52
C PRO A 17 -16.65 -5.40 -0.63
N ARG A 18 -15.71 -6.30 -0.85
CA ARG A 18 -15.89 -7.75 -0.84
C ARG A 18 -15.15 -8.33 0.36
N ILE A 19 -15.64 -9.46 0.88
CA ILE A 19 -14.91 -10.23 1.88
C ILE A 19 -13.52 -10.54 1.33
N GLY A 20 -12.47 -10.24 2.10
CA GLY A 20 -11.07 -10.44 1.70
C GLY A 20 -10.44 -9.28 0.90
N ALA A 21 -11.15 -8.17 0.68
CA ALA A 21 -10.60 -7.01 -0.03
C ALA A 21 -9.30 -6.48 0.60
N ILE A 22 -9.18 -6.50 1.93
CA ILE A 22 -7.95 -6.07 2.60
C ILE A 22 -6.78 -7.01 2.28
N VAL A 23 -6.99 -8.32 2.36
CA VAL A 23 -5.97 -9.35 2.05
C VAL A 23 -5.49 -9.20 0.60
N MET A 24 -6.39 -8.90 -0.33
CA MET A 24 -6.03 -8.65 -1.73
C MET A 24 -5.19 -7.39 -1.91
N ALA A 25 -5.47 -6.33 -1.13
CA ALA A 25 -4.67 -5.11 -1.14
C ALA A 25 -3.26 -5.37 -0.57
N GLU A 26 -3.16 -6.09 0.54
CA GLU A 26 -1.88 -6.50 1.16
C GLU A 26 -1.04 -7.32 0.16
N GLN A 27 -1.63 -8.32 -0.52
CA GLN A 27 -0.95 -9.12 -1.53
C GLN A 27 -0.42 -8.29 -2.71
N ALA A 28 -1.14 -7.23 -3.11
CA ALA A 28 -0.69 -6.34 -4.16
C ALA A 28 0.50 -5.46 -3.70
N VAL A 29 0.50 -5.02 -2.44
CA VAL A 29 1.64 -4.33 -1.83
C VAL A 29 2.86 -5.25 -1.78
N ASP A 30 2.68 -6.50 -1.34
CA ASP A 30 3.76 -7.49 -1.28
C ASP A 30 4.35 -7.76 -2.68
N SER A 31 3.48 -7.97 -3.66
CA SER A 31 3.88 -8.24 -5.05
C SER A 31 4.64 -7.06 -5.65
N TYR A 32 4.21 -5.83 -5.35
CA TYR A 32 4.91 -4.62 -5.74
C TYR A 32 6.31 -4.56 -5.11
N CYS A 33 6.42 -4.83 -3.81
CA CYS A 33 7.70 -4.81 -3.09
C CYS A 33 8.64 -5.94 -3.53
N ALA A 34 8.10 -7.11 -3.89
CA ALA A 34 8.87 -8.25 -4.38
C ALA A 34 9.60 -7.95 -5.70
N GLY A 35 9.13 -6.96 -6.47
CA GLY A 35 9.81 -6.45 -7.67
C GLY A 35 11.14 -5.74 -7.41
N TYR A 36 11.42 -5.36 -6.16
CA TYR A 36 12.64 -4.64 -5.77
C TYR A 36 13.62 -5.59 -5.07
N ALA A 37 14.87 -5.63 -5.56
CA ALA A 37 15.91 -6.54 -5.07
C ALA A 37 16.55 -6.06 -3.76
N HIS A 38 16.80 -4.75 -3.63
CA HIS A 38 17.47 -4.19 -2.47
C HIS A 38 16.47 -3.72 -1.39
N PRO A 39 16.81 -3.90 -0.10
CA PRO A 39 15.97 -3.41 1.00
C PRO A 39 15.70 -1.90 0.95
N ASP A 40 16.69 -1.10 0.53
CA ASP A 40 16.53 0.36 0.42
C ASP A 40 15.54 0.74 -0.70
N ASP A 41 15.60 0.04 -1.84
CA ASP A 41 14.65 0.22 -2.93
C ASP A 41 13.22 -0.14 -2.49
N ARG A 42 13.06 -1.17 -1.65
CA ARG A 42 11.76 -1.55 -1.08
C ARG A 42 11.23 -0.47 -0.14
N ALA A 43 12.08 0.12 0.69
CA ALA A 43 11.68 1.22 1.57
C ALA A 43 11.18 2.42 0.75
N ILE A 44 11.91 2.79 -0.32
CA ILE A 44 11.48 3.86 -1.24
C ILE A 44 10.15 3.50 -1.92
N ALA A 45 9.97 2.25 -2.34
CA ALA A 45 8.74 1.78 -2.96
C ALA A 45 7.54 1.92 -2.02
N LEU A 46 7.70 1.56 -0.74
CA LEU A 46 6.67 1.74 0.28
C LEU A 46 6.34 3.23 0.54
N ASP A 47 7.35 4.10 0.59
CA ASP A 47 7.15 5.56 0.72
C ASP A 47 6.33 6.13 -0.45
N ILE A 48 6.58 5.64 -1.66
CA ILE A 48 5.80 6.02 -2.86
C ILE A 48 4.34 5.59 -2.69
N LEU A 49 4.09 4.36 -2.22
CA LEU A 49 2.73 3.87 -1.97
C LEU A 49 1.99 4.72 -0.93
N LEU A 50 2.63 5.05 0.20
CA LEU A 50 2.04 5.92 1.22
C LEU A 50 1.67 7.29 0.65
N ARG A 51 2.55 7.87 -0.18
CA ARG A 51 2.27 9.15 -0.85
C ARG A 51 1.07 9.06 -1.80
N ASP A 52 0.95 7.98 -2.55
CA ASP A 52 -0.17 7.77 -3.47
C ASP A 52 -1.48 7.46 -2.74
N LEU A 53 -1.43 6.71 -1.64
CA LEU A 53 -2.58 6.46 -0.75
C LEU A 53 -3.09 7.76 -0.11
N ALA A 54 -2.18 8.63 0.35
CA ALA A 54 -2.56 9.95 0.86
C ALA A 54 -3.28 10.79 -0.22
N ARG A 55 -2.83 10.72 -1.49
CA ARG A 55 -3.55 11.37 -2.61
C ARG A 55 -4.91 10.75 -2.86
N LEU A 56 -5.01 9.42 -2.82
CA LEU A 56 -6.26 8.71 -2.99
C LEU A 56 -7.27 9.09 -1.90
N ARG A 57 -6.82 9.19 -0.64
CA ARG A 57 -7.62 9.65 0.50
C ARG A 57 -8.20 11.06 0.27
N MET A 58 -7.40 11.98 -0.28
CA MET A 58 -7.89 13.32 -0.63
C MET A 58 -8.93 13.30 -1.76
N GLN A 59 -8.79 12.38 -2.72
CA GLN A 59 -9.71 12.26 -3.85
C GLN A 59 -11.01 11.54 -3.50
N VAL A 60 -10.95 10.55 -2.62
CA VAL A 60 -12.07 9.68 -2.25
C VAL A 60 -12.10 9.47 -0.73
N PRO A 61 -12.56 10.46 0.04
CA PRO A 61 -12.59 10.39 1.51
C PRO A 61 -13.42 9.24 2.06
N SER A 62 -14.38 8.72 1.29
CA SER A 62 -15.18 7.56 1.69
C SER A 62 -14.38 6.27 1.84
N LEU A 63 -13.14 6.22 1.32
CA LEU A 63 -12.25 5.07 1.44
C LEU A 63 -11.30 5.19 2.65
N ASP A 64 -11.41 6.24 3.47
CA ASP A 64 -10.44 6.56 4.52
C ASP A 64 -10.12 5.38 5.45
N ALA A 65 -11.15 4.68 5.96
CA ALA A 65 -10.97 3.52 6.81
C ALA A 65 -10.22 2.38 6.10
N PHE A 66 -10.58 2.09 4.84
CA PHE A 66 -9.92 1.04 4.05
C PHE A 66 -8.46 1.41 3.74
N ILE A 67 -8.20 2.68 3.42
CA ILE A 67 -6.84 3.20 3.21
C ILE A 67 -6.02 3.10 4.50
N GLY A 68 -6.61 3.42 5.66
CA GLY A 68 -5.92 3.33 6.95
C GLY A 68 -5.45 1.92 7.31
N GLU A 69 -6.22 0.89 6.96
CA GLU A 69 -5.81 -0.52 7.14
C GLU A 69 -4.60 -0.85 6.24
N VAL A 70 -4.62 -0.43 4.97
CA VAL A 70 -3.50 -0.65 4.04
C VAL A 70 -2.24 0.12 4.47
N GLU A 71 -2.39 1.35 4.95
CA GLU A 71 -1.27 2.13 5.51
C GLU A 71 -0.67 1.45 6.74
N SER A 72 -1.51 0.90 7.62
CA SER A 72 -1.05 0.14 8.79
C SER A 72 -0.25 -1.10 8.38
N TYR A 73 -0.66 -1.79 7.32
CA TYR A 73 0.11 -2.91 6.77
C TYR A 73 1.47 -2.46 6.22
N ILE A 74 1.52 -1.36 5.47
CA ILE A 74 2.77 -0.79 4.95
C ILE A 74 3.72 -0.40 6.09
N ASP A 75 3.21 0.18 7.18
CA ASP A 75 4.01 0.50 8.36
C ASP A 75 4.65 -0.74 9.00
N LEU A 76 3.95 -1.88 9.01
CA LEU A 76 4.51 -3.15 9.48
C LEU A 76 5.66 -3.61 8.58
N LEU A 77 5.53 -3.48 7.27
CA LEU A 77 6.60 -3.81 6.30
C LEU A 77 7.82 -2.92 6.50
N HIS A 78 7.65 -1.61 6.70
CA HIS A 78 8.77 -0.71 7.01
C HIS A 78 9.51 -1.12 8.29
N ARG A 79 8.77 -1.47 9.35
CA ARG A 79 9.37 -1.93 10.62
C ARG A 79 10.14 -3.23 10.45
N ASP A 80 9.63 -4.15 9.65
CA ASP A 80 10.31 -5.42 9.35
C ASP A 80 11.59 -5.20 8.53
N LEU A 81 11.53 -4.34 7.50
CA LEU A 81 12.71 -3.94 6.72
C LEU A 81 13.79 -3.29 7.60
N ALA A 82 13.40 -2.33 8.45
CA ALA A 82 14.31 -1.68 9.37
C ALA A 82 14.96 -2.67 10.35
N ARG A 83 14.20 -3.66 10.83
CA ARG A 83 14.72 -4.71 11.71
C ARG A 83 15.72 -5.62 11.01
N ARG A 84 15.53 -5.94 9.72
CA ARG A 84 16.45 -6.79 8.94
C ARG A 84 17.73 -6.06 8.53
N ALA A 85 17.72 -4.74 8.52
CA ALA A 85 18.88 -3.91 8.18
C ALA A 85 19.80 -3.62 9.39
N ALA A 86 19.38 -3.93 10.62
CA ALA A 86 20.13 -3.75 11.87
C ALA A 86 20.93 -5.00 12.26
#